data_AF-A0A8I2BY76-F1
#
_entry.id   AF-A0A8I2BY76-F1
#
_cell.length_a   1.000
_cell.length_b   1.000
_cell.length_c   1.000
_cell.angle_alpha   90.00
_cell.angle_beta   90.00
_cell.angle_gamma   90.00
#
_symmetry.space_group_name_H-M   'P 1'
#
loop_
_entity.id
_entity.type
_entity.pdbx_description
1 polymer ?
#
loop_
_entity_poly.entity_id
_entity_poly.type
_entity_poly.pdbx_seq_one_letter_code
_entity_poly.pdbx_strand_id
1 'polypeptide(L)' 'MNRIQALVEPEKAQSLRLLEKAGFRQEGLLSQYEFTSGKYDDLYMCALVKSEYINRSQK' A
#
# COMPACT_ATOMS: atom_id res chain seq x y z
N MET A 1 8.13 4.84 -15.45
CA MET A 1 7.47 4.52 -14.16
C MET A 1 6.39 3.46 -14.41
N ASN A 2 6.50 2.25 -13.85
CA ASN A 2 5.52 1.15 -14.05
C ASN A 2 4.66 0.85 -12.82
N ARG A 3 5.11 1.28 -11.64
CA ARG A 3 4.49 0.96 -10.34
C ARG A 3 4.67 2.15 -9.40
N ILE A 4 3.65 2.42 -8.61
CA ILE A 4 3.72 3.32 -7.45
C ILE A 4 3.46 2.48 -6.20
N GLN A 5 4.28 2.66 -5.17
CA GLN A 5 4.16 1.93 -3.90
C GLN A 5 3.88 2.89 -2.75
N ALA A 6 3.09 2.43 -1.79
CA ALA A 6 2.84 3.07 -0.50
C ALA A 6 3.08 2.04 0.61
N LEU A 7 3.72 2.48 1.69
CA LEU A 7 3.85 1.73 2.93
C LEU A 7 2.94 2.35 3.98
N VAL A 8 2.15 1.53 4.66
CA VAL A 8 1.15 2.01 5.64
C VAL A 8 1.11 1.08 6.84
N GLU A 9 1.19 1.65 8.03
CA GLU A 9 0.97 0.93 9.29
C GLU A 9 -0.41 0.25 9.32
N PRO A 10 -0.52 -1.02 9.74
CA PRO A 10 -1.78 -1.77 9.78
C PRO A 10 -2.92 -1.06 10.53
N GLU A 11 -2.59 -0.27 11.55
CA GLU A 11 -3.54 0.45 12.39
C GLU A 11 -4.19 1.65 11.65
N LYS A 12 -3.59 2.12 10.56
CA LYS A 12 -4.06 3.28 9.79
C LYS A 12 -5.14 2.91 8.76
N ALA A 13 -6.24 2.35 9.25
CA ALA A 13 -7.34 1.83 8.42
C ALA A 13 -7.96 2.88 7.47
N GLN A 14 -7.94 4.18 7.81
CA GLN A 14 -8.43 5.24 6.92
C GLN A 14 -7.52 5.43 5.71
N SER A 15 -6.19 5.40 5.91
CA SER A 15 -5.21 5.49 4.84
C SER A 15 -5.28 4.29 3.91
N LEU A 16 -5.43 3.08 4.47
CA LEU A 16 -5.61 1.85 3.68
C LEU A 16 -6.87 1.94 2.79
N ARG A 17 -8.00 2.39 3.34
CA ARG A 17 -9.24 2.60 2.56
C ARG A 17 -9.08 3.66 1.47
N LEU A 18 -8.32 4.72 1.73
CA LEU A 18 -8.04 5.74 0.72
C LEU A 18 -7.22 5.16 -0.44
N LEU A 19 -6.17 4.39 -0.14
CA LEU A 19 -5.34 3.73 -1.13
C LEU A 19 -6.14 2.73 -1.96
N GLU A 20 -6.98 1.92 -1.32
CA GLU A 20 -7.88 0.98 -2.00
C GLU A 20 -8.80 1.71 -2.99
N LYS A 21 -9.45 2.81 -2.56
CA LYS A 21 -10.28 3.64 -3.44
C LYS A 21 -9.50 4.26 -4.60
N ALA A 22 -8.24 4.62 -4.37
CA ALA A 22 -7.33 5.10 -5.42
C ALA A 22 -6.86 3.98 -6.38
N GLY A 23 -7.21 2.72 -6.11
CA GLY A 23 -6.90 1.56 -6.94
C GLY A 23 -5.61 0.83 -6.55
N PHE A 24 -4.99 1.17 -5.43
CA PHE A 24 -3.88 0.41 -4.89
C PHE A 24 -4.38 -0.93 -4.36
N ARG A 25 -3.52 -1.95 -4.41
CA ARG A 25 -3.74 -3.27 -3.84
C ARG A 25 -2.72 -3.56 -2.75
N GLN A 26 -3.15 -4.18 -1.66
CA GLN A 26 -2.24 -4.71 -0.65
C GLN A 26 -1.60 -6.00 -1.19
N GLU A 27 -0.28 -6.04 -1.23
CA GLU A 27 0.49 -7.16 -1.78
C GLU A 27 1.25 -7.96 -0.71
N GLY A 28 1.41 -7.40 0.49
CA GLY A 28 2.07 -8.09 1.59
C GLY A 28 2.15 -7.29 2.87
N LEU A 29 2.61 -7.97 3.92
CA LEU A 29 2.99 -7.39 5.20
C LEU A 29 4.51 -7.51 5.35
N LEU A 30 5.18 -6.37 5.54
CA LEU A 30 6.59 -6.30 5.89
C LEU A 30 6.67 -6.31 7.41
N SER A 31 6.97 -7.48 7.99
CA SER A 31 7.06 -7.60 9.45
C SER A 31 8.37 -7.03 9.99
N GLN A 32 8.27 -6.30 11.09
CA GLN A 32 9.38 -5.63 11.78
C GLN A 32 10.28 -4.80 10.83
N TYR A 33 9.65 -4.08 9.92
CA TYR A 33 10.34 -3.44 8.80
C TYR A 33 10.96 -2.09 9.16
N GLU A 34 10.23 -1.27 9.92
CA GLU A 34 10.66 0.09 10.25
C GLU A 34 10.92 0.20 11.75
N PHE A 35 12.05 0.78 12.16
CA PHE A 35 12.32 1.04 13.58
C PHE A 35 11.96 2.49 13.91
N THR A 36 10.85 2.69 14.61
CA THR A 36 10.40 4.00 15.07
C THR A 36 10.00 3.93 16.54
N SER A 37 10.12 5.05 17.26
CA SER A 37 9.68 5.14 18.66
C SER A 37 10.21 4.04 19.60
N GLY A 38 11.41 3.51 19.32
CA GLY A 38 12.05 2.47 20.13
C GLY A 38 11.56 1.04 19.90
N LYS A 39 10.75 0.79 18.86
CA LYS A 39 10.27 -0.55 18.48
C LYS A 39 10.32 -0.75 16.96
N TYR A 40 10.22 -2.00 16.54
CA TYR A 40 9.97 -2.33 15.14
C TYR A 40 8.47 -2.34 14.85
N ASP A 41 8.08 -1.69 13.76
CA ASP A 41 6.71 -1.62 13.27
C ASP A 41 6.55 -2.49 12.01
N ASP A 42 5.40 -3.15 11.91
CA ASP A 42 4.99 -3.82 10.70
C ASP A 42 4.38 -2.80 9.72
N LEU A 43 4.58 -2.99 8.42
CA LEU A 43 3.98 -2.14 7.38
C LEU A 43 3.30 -2.97 6.31
N TYR A 44 2.08 -2.58 5.90
CA TYR A 44 1.49 -3.10 4.68
C TYR A 44 2.16 -2.48 3.45
N MET A 45 2.50 -3.34 2.50
CA MET A 45 2.95 -2.96 1.17
C MET A 45 1.73 -2.85 0.25
N CYS A 46 1.41 -1.63 -0.18
CA CYS A 46 0.35 -1.37 -1.14
C CYS A 46 0.94 -0.86 -2.45
N ALA A 47 0.38 -1.26 -3.59
CA ALA A 47 0.89 -0.85 -4.89
C ALA A 47 -0.20 -0.58 -5.93
N LEU A 48 0.10 0.35 -6.82
CA LEU A 48 -0.65 0.62 -8.04
C LEU A 48 0.23 0.27 -9.25
N VAL A 49 -0.15 -0.75 -10.00
CA VAL A 49 0.54 -1.18 -11.22
C VAL A 49 -0.11 -0.51 -12.43
N LYS A 50 0.70 0.11 -13.30
CA LYS A 50 0.22 0.92 -14.42
C LYS A 50 -0.76 0.18 -15.35
N SER A 51 -0.46 -1.08 -15.70
CA SER A 51 -1.31 -1.90 -16.56
C SER A 51 -2.68 -2.16 -15.93
N GLU A 52 -2.72 -2.46 -14.64
CA GLU A 52 -3.96 -2.72 -13.91
C GLU A 52 -4.82 -1.47 -13.79
N TYR A 53 -4.18 -0.31 -13.55
CA TYR A 53 -4.87 0.97 -13.50
C TYR A 53 -5.48 1.37 -14.85
N ILE A 54 -4.72 1.27 -15.95
CA ILE A 54 -5.20 1.59 -17.29
C ILE A 54 -6.39 0.69 -17.68
N ASN A 55 -6.30 -0.61 -17.40
CA ASN A 55 -7.37 -1.56 -17.71
C ASN A 55 -8.65 -1.31 -16.89
N ARG A 56 -8.54 -0.72 -15.69
CA ARG A 56 -9.69 -0.39 -14.85
C ARG A 56 -10.49 0.81 -15.38
N SER A 57 -9.83 1.79 -16.01
CA SER A 57 -10.47 2.99 -16.57
C SER A 57 -11.18 2.74 -17.91
N GLN A 58 -11.04 1.55 -18.50
CA GLN A 58 -11.69 1.15 -19.74
C GLN A 58 -12.95 0.30 -19.52
N LYS A 59 -13.27 -0.02 -18.27
CA LYS A 59 -14.53 -0.66 -17.84
C LYS A 59 -15.46 0.38 -17.23
#